data_AF-A0A7C5EZ04-F1
#
_entry.id   AF-A0A7C5EZ04-F1
#
_cell.length_a   1.000
_cell.length_b   1.000
_cell.length_c   1.000
_cell.angle_alpha   90.00
_cell.angle_beta   90.00
_cell.angle_gamma   90.00
#
_symmetry.space_group_name_H-M   'P 1'
#
loop_
_entity.id
_entity.type
_entity.pdbx_description
1 polymer ?
#
loop_
_entity_poly.entity_id
_entity_poly.type
_entity_poly.pdbx_seq_one_letter_code
_entity_poly.pdbx_strand_id
1 'polypeptide(L)' 'QKLMRYICKNGFEHHVAMNASHCAGALAEAFETYLGWDTYRYQG' A
#
# COMPACT_ATOMS: atom_id res chain seq x y z
N GLN A 1 -14.76 -7.07 -0.12
CA GLN A 1 -13.70 -6.06 -0.33
C GLN A 1 -13.72 -5.00 0.79
N LYS A 2 -12.81 -5.09 1.77
CA LYS A 2 -12.65 -4.07 2.83
C LYS A 2 -11.70 -2.95 2.39
N LEU A 3 -10.56 -3.30 1.80
CA LEU A 3 -9.54 -2.36 1.32
C LEU A 3 -10.09 -1.32 0.34
N MET A 4 -10.82 -1.71 -0.71
CA MET A 4 -11.36 -0.75 -1.68
C MET A 4 -12.34 0.24 -1.06
N ARG A 5 -13.15 -0.19 -0.08
CA ARG A 5 -14.06 0.73 0.63
C ARG A 5 -13.27 1.75 1.45
N TYR A 6 -12.17 1.34 2.07
CA TYR A 6 -11.27 2.24 2.78
C TYR A 6 -10.63 3.23 1.80
N ILE A 7 -10.10 2.77 0.67
CA ILE A 7 -9.50 3.62 -0.36
C ILE A 7 -10.48 4.69 -0.85
N CYS A 8 -11.70 4.28 -1.23
CA CYS A 8 -12.71 5.22 -1.74
C CYS A 8 -13.20 6.23 -0.70
N LYS A 9 -13.17 5.90 0.60
CA LYS A 9 -13.63 6.80 1.67
C LYS A 9 -12.60 7.83 2.09
N ASN A 10 -11.30 7.56 1.90
CA ASN A 10 -10.22 8.41 2.41
C ASN A 10 -9.56 9.29 1.32
N GLY A 11 -9.92 9.12 0.04
CA GLY A 11 -9.52 10.06 -1.02
C GLY A 11 -8.03 10.09 -1.32
N PHE A 12 -7.43 8.92 -1.56
CA PHE A 12 -6.04 8.79 -2.00
C PHE A 12 -5.80 9.35 -3.41
N GLU A 13 -4.54 9.53 -3.78
CA GLU A 13 -4.08 10.06 -5.05
C GLU A 13 -4.66 9.29 -6.23
N HIS A 14 -4.99 10.01 -7.31
CA HIS A 14 -5.64 9.39 -8.47
C HIS A 14 -4.70 8.47 -9.28
N HIS A 15 -3.39 8.72 -9.21
CA HIS A 15 -2.37 7.88 -9.82
C HIS A 15 -1.92 6.82 -8.82
N VAL A 16 -2.17 5.56 -9.16
CA VAL A 16 -1.78 4.41 -8.36
C VAL A 16 -1.21 3.31 -9.24
N ALA A 17 -0.32 2.51 -8.68
CA ALA A 17 0.19 1.29 -9.32
C ALA A 17 -0.55 0.07 -8.75
N MET A 18 -0.95 -0.86 -9.63
CA MET A 18 -1.57 -2.12 -9.25
C MET A 18 -0.70 -3.28 -9.73
N ASN A 19 -0.50 -4.29 -8.87
CA ASN A 19 0.26 -5.49 -9.18
C ASN A 19 -0.51 -6.73 -8.73
N ALA A 20 -0.54 -7.78 -9.57
CA ALA A 20 -1.20 -9.05 -9.28
C ALA A 20 -0.34 -10.02 -8.44
N SER A 21 0.94 -9.71 -8.24
CA SER A 21 1.87 -10.51 -7.41
C SER A 21 1.77 -10.15 -5.92
N HIS A 22 2.20 -11.08 -5.05
CA HIS A 22 2.27 -10.88 -3.61
C HIS A 22 3.52 -10.09 -3.17
N CYS A 23 3.66 -8.84 -3.62
CA CYS A 23 4.84 -8.02 -3.36
C CYS A 23 4.68 -7.00 -2.20
N ALA A 24 3.52 -6.94 -1.55
CA ALA A 24 3.24 -5.92 -0.53
C ALA A 24 4.19 -5.95 0.69
N GLY A 25 4.66 -7.15 1.10
CA GLY A 25 5.60 -7.29 2.21
C GLY A 25 6.99 -6.76 1.86
N ALA A 26 7.55 -7.21 0.74
CA ALA A 26 8.85 -6.77 0.25
C ALA A 26 8.91 -5.26 0.00
N LEU A 27 7.83 -4.67 -0.54
CA LEU A 27 7.76 -3.22 -0.73
C LEU A 27 7.76 -2.45 0.59
N ALA A 28 6.96 -2.88 1.57
CA ALA A 28 6.91 -2.24 2.88
C ALA A 28 8.27 -2.29 3.59
N GLU A 29 8.91 -3.46 3.61
CA GLU A 29 10.25 -3.62 4.18
C GLU A 29 11.27 -2.71 3.49
N ALA A 30 11.25 -2.63 2.16
CA ALA A 30 12.19 -1.82 1.41
C ALA A 30 11.99 -0.32 1.65
N PHE A 31 10.73 0.14 1.70
CA PHE A 31 10.38 1.53 1.95
C PHE A 31 10.78 1.96 3.37
N GLU A 32 10.52 1.13 4.37
CA GLU A 32 10.89 1.44 5.76
C GLU A 32 12.40 1.33 6.00
N THR A 33 13.04 0.28 5.49
CA THR A 33 14.45 -0.02 5.80
C THR A 33 15.43 0.82 4.99
N TYR A 34 15.17 1.00 3.68
CA TYR A 34 16.11 1.67 2.80
C TYR A 34 15.76 3.12 2.52
N LEU A 35 14.45 3.45 2.48
CA LEU A 35 14.00 4.82 2.20
C LEU A 35 13.64 5.59 3.47
N GLY A 36 13.47 4.90 4.61
CA GLY A 36 13.05 5.50 5.87
C GLY A 36 11.62 6.05 5.84
N TRP A 37 10.75 5.49 4.99
CA TRP A 37 9.38 5.94 4.81
C TRP A 37 8.44 5.21 5.75
N ASP A 38 7.59 5.96 6.47
CA ASP A 38 6.47 5.39 7.20
C ASP A 38 5.46 4.82 6.20
N THR A 39 5.25 3.51 6.24
CA THR A 39 4.50 2.78 5.23
C THR A 39 3.29 2.09 5.85
N TYR A 40 2.10 2.58 5.51
CA TYR A 40 0.87 1.89 5.88
C TYR A 40 0.65 0.66 4.99
N ARG A 41 0.70 -0.54 5.60
CA ARG A 41 0.33 -1.80 4.94
C ARG A 41 -1.00 -2.34 5.48
N TYR A 42 -2.01 -2.41 4.61
CA TYR A 42 -3.28 -3.04 4.94
C TYR A 42 -3.11 -4.56 5.14
N GLN A 43 -3.59 -5.10 6.27
CA GLN A 43 -3.73 -6.54 6.51
C GLN A 43 -5.20 -6.94 6.38
N GLY A 44 -5.48 -7.89 5.49
CA GLY A 44 -6.82 -8.27 5.03
C GLY A 44 -7.18 -9.69 5.36
#